data_AF-A0A820HJF8-F1
#
_entry.id   AF-A0A820HJF8-F1
#
_cell.length_a   1.000
_cell.length_b   1.000
_cell.length_c   1.000
_cell.angle_alpha   90.00
_cell.angle_beta   90.00
_cell.angle_gamma   90.00
#
_symmetry.space_group_name_H-M   'P 1'
#
loop_
_entity.id
_entity.type
_entity.pdbx_description
1 polymer ?
#
loop_
_entity_poly.entity_id
_entity_poly.type
_entity_poly.pdbx_seq_one_letter_code
_entity_poly.pdbx_strand_id
1 'polypeptide(L)'
;QNADYIYVLDEGSVIEEGTHETLLAKEGGKYQTMVKMQQSIKTIGTQDGLMNMAKAVAEDEEQLLERVRLLSESEATDINRRASLSTREKSVFVRLLKMNSPEWMFILVGCLVCLLGGLRGPVFSILFAKIINEFNDCKYIDIRRRVLITSGVFLLFGATFLILHFFQFLTFGIAGAKLVSRIRSKAFSCFLRQEVAYFDRPENSSGAICNQLSSNAAVIQDMVGSRLGVICETLSMSAIGVLLGFFYNWQLTIIIFIPFVILL
;
A
#
# COMPACT_ATOMS: atom_id res chain seq x y z
N GLN A 1 44.45 -0.25 14.51
CA GLN A 1 45.42 -1.36 14.60
C GLN A 1 45.94 -1.56 16.04
N ASN A 2 45.19 -1.18 17.09
CA ASN A 2 45.67 -1.24 18.49
C ASN A 2 44.70 -2.04 19.38
N ALA A 3 44.41 -3.28 19.00
CA ALA A 3 43.62 -4.19 19.84
C ALA A 3 44.54 -5.29 20.37
N ASP A 4 44.56 -5.48 21.70
CA ASP A 4 45.41 -6.46 22.35
C ASP A 4 44.90 -7.90 22.13
N TYR A 5 43.60 -8.06 21.90
CA TYR A 5 42.96 -9.35 21.66
C TYR A 5 41.73 -9.19 20.76
N ILE A 6 41.52 -10.13 19.84
CA ILE A 6 40.48 -10.06 18.81
C ILE A 6 39.63 -11.32 18.86
N TYR A 7 38.30 -11.14 18.88
CA TYR A 7 37.31 -12.21 18.75
C TYR A 7 36.57 -12.06 17.41
N VAL A 8 36.47 -13.15 16.66
CA VAL A 8 35.74 -13.23 15.39
C VAL A 8 34.47 -14.03 15.63
N LEU A 9 33.34 -13.42 15.27
CA LEU A 9 32.01 -14.00 15.45
C LEU A 9 31.44 -14.40 14.08
N ASP A 10 30.80 -15.56 14.02
CA ASP A 10 29.92 -15.94 12.91
C ASP A 10 28.69 -16.68 13.41
N GLU A 11 27.52 -16.39 12.82
CA GLU A 11 26.21 -16.91 13.24
C GLU A 11 25.95 -16.86 14.77
N GLY A 12 26.46 -15.81 15.42
CA GLY A 12 26.28 -15.58 16.85
C GLY A 12 27.20 -16.40 17.77
N SER A 13 28.19 -17.10 17.23
CA SER A 13 29.19 -17.86 18.00
C SER A 13 30.62 -17.38 17.72
N VAL A 14 31.51 -17.47 18.71
CA VAL A 14 32.93 -17.12 18.56
C VAL A 14 33.65 -18.27 17.84
N ILE A 15 34.27 -17.96 16.70
CA ILE A 15 34.91 -18.95 15.82
C ILE A 15 36.43 -18.85 15.78
N GLU A 16 37.00 -17.66 16.03
CA GLU A 16 38.44 -17.43 16.07
C GLU A 16 38.76 -16.39 17.14
N GLU A 17 39.83 -16.62 17.89
CA GLU A 17 40.30 -15.71 18.94
C GLU A 17 41.84 -15.66 18.96
N GLY A 18 42.41 -14.49 19.25
CA GLY A 18 43.85 -14.33 19.34
C GLY A 18 44.33 -12.92 19.08
N THR A 19 45.65 -12.77 18.89
CA THR A 19 46.26 -11.51 18.49
C THR A 19 46.24 -11.33 16.98
N HIS A 20 46.49 -10.11 16.51
CA HIS A 20 46.49 -9.80 15.08
C HIS A 20 47.40 -10.73 14.26
N GLU A 21 48.61 -10.98 14.75
CA GLU A 21 49.62 -11.82 14.09
C GLU A 21 49.19 -13.29 14.03
N THR A 22 48.64 -13.83 15.12
CA THR A 22 48.21 -15.23 15.19
C THR A 22 47.01 -15.49 14.25
N LEU A 23 46.09 -14.53 14.13
CA LEU A 23 44.92 -14.64 13.27
C LEU A 23 45.24 -14.43 11.78
N LEU A 24 46.32 -13.70 11.46
CA LEU A 24 46.82 -13.53 10.10
C LEU A 24 47.63 -14.74 9.60
N ALA A 25 48.37 -15.39 10.50
CA ALA A 25 49.17 -16.59 10.20
C ALA A 25 48.32 -17.82 9.90
N LYS A 26 47.05 -17.84 10.34
CA LYS A 26 46.11 -18.93 10.06
C LYS A 26 45.62 -18.86 8.62
N GLU A 27 46.16 -19.71 7.75
CA GLU A 27 45.75 -19.78 6.34
C GLU A 27 44.28 -20.18 6.22
N GLY A 28 43.49 -19.36 5.51
CA GLY A 28 42.06 -19.61 5.29
C GLY A 28 41.15 -19.19 6.45
N GLY A 29 41.67 -18.51 7.48
CA GLY A 29 40.86 -17.96 8.57
C GLY A 29 39.89 -16.86 8.12
N LYS A 30 38.76 -16.72 8.81
CA LYS A 30 37.76 -15.68 8.48
C LYS A 30 38.32 -14.28 8.74
N TYR A 31 39.12 -14.11 9.80
CA TYR A 31 39.84 -12.86 10.04
C TYR A 31 40.75 -12.47 8.88
N GLN A 32 41.59 -13.41 8.43
CA GLN A 32 42.52 -13.21 7.33
C GLN A 32 41.80 -12.79 6.04
N THR A 33 40.65 -13.41 5.76
CA THR A 33 39.82 -13.12 4.59
C THR A 33 39.25 -11.70 4.65
N MET A 34 38.72 -11.27 5.79
CA MET A 34 38.20 -9.92 5.98
C MET A 34 39.29 -8.84 5.87
N VAL A 35 40.50 -9.11 6.37
CA VAL A 35 41.65 -8.19 6.25
C VAL A 35 42.11 -8.08 4.80
N LYS A 36 42.19 -9.19 4.06
CA LYS A 36 42.48 -9.20 2.61
C LYS A 36 41.42 -8.40 1.82
N MET A 37 40.14 -8.55 2.18
CA MET A 37 39.04 -7.78 1.59
C MET A 37 39.13 -6.28 1.93
N GLN A 38 39.52 -5.90 3.15
CA GLN A 38 39.75 -4.49 3.48
C GLN A 38 40.95 -3.91 2.73
N GLN A 39 42.02 -4.68 2.54
CA GLN A 39 43.17 -4.27 1.75
C GLN A 39 42.80 -4.12 0.26
N SER A 40 42.00 -5.04 -0.31
CA SER A 40 41.50 -4.90 -1.67
C SER A 40 40.61 -3.66 -1.83
N ILE A 41 39.74 -3.35 -0.86
CA ILE A 41 38.96 -2.10 -0.82
C ILE A 41 39.87 -0.86 -0.75
N LYS A 42 41.00 -0.94 -0.04
CA LYS A 42 41.98 0.15 0.01
C LYS A 42 42.70 0.34 -1.33
N THR A 43 42.99 -0.75 -2.04
CA THR A 43 43.56 -0.75 -3.41
C THR A 43 42.57 -0.26 -4.47
N ILE A 44 41.25 -0.42 -4.25
CA ILE A 44 40.19 0.13 -5.10
C ILE A 44 40.20 1.68 -5.12
N GLY A 45 40.82 2.33 -4.12
CA GLY A 45 40.98 3.78 -4.07
C GLY A 45 42.16 4.34 -4.88
N THR A 46 43.04 3.49 -5.44
CA THR A 46 44.26 3.92 -6.15
C THR A 46 44.14 3.65 -7.66
N GLN A 47 44.65 4.59 -8.47
CA GLN A 47 44.55 4.58 -9.94
C GLN A 47 45.06 3.28 -10.61
N ASP A 48 46.04 2.61 -10.01
CA ASP A 48 46.59 1.33 -10.49
C ASP A 48 45.65 0.13 -10.32
N GLY A 49 44.73 0.18 -9.33
CA GLY A 49 43.74 -0.88 -9.10
C GLY A 49 42.63 -0.90 -10.15
N LEU A 50 42.26 0.27 -10.67
CA LEU A 50 41.22 0.42 -11.69
C LEU A 50 41.66 -0.19 -13.04
N MET A 51 42.94 -0.07 -13.38
CA MET A 51 43.50 -0.56 -14.66
C MET A 51 43.66 -2.08 -14.68
N ASN A 52 43.95 -2.69 -13.54
CA ASN A 52 44.01 -4.15 -13.41
C ASN A 52 42.61 -4.78 -13.36
N MET A 53 41.62 -4.11 -12.76
CA MET A 53 40.21 -4.56 -12.84
C MET A 53 39.64 -4.44 -14.24
N ALA A 54 39.95 -3.38 -15.00
CA ALA A 54 39.49 -3.25 -16.38
C ALA A 54 40.00 -4.39 -17.29
N LYS A 55 41.20 -4.92 -17.02
CA LYS A 55 41.74 -6.10 -17.72
C LYS A 55 41.06 -7.40 -17.28
N ALA A 56 40.79 -7.59 -15.99
CA ALA A 56 40.13 -8.79 -15.48
C ALA A 56 38.64 -8.85 -15.87
N VAL A 57 37.97 -7.69 -15.97
CA VAL A 57 36.55 -7.58 -16.39
C VAL A 57 36.37 -7.93 -17.87
N ALA A 58 37.41 -7.78 -18.70
CA ALA A 58 37.35 -8.14 -20.12
C ALA A 58 37.38 -9.65 -20.38
N GLU A 59 37.73 -10.48 -19.39
CA GLU A 59 37.85 -11.95 -19.56
C GLU A 59 36.61 -12.73 -19.10
N ASP A 60 35.66 -12.11 -18.39
CA ASP A 60 34.55 -12.82 -17.69
C ASP A 60 33.14 -12.44 -18.18
N GLU A 61 33.03 -12.01 -19.43
CA GLU A 61 31.78 -11.56 -20.08
C GLU A 61 30.73 -12.69 -20.21
N GLU A 62 31.17 -13.95 -20.32
CA GLU A 62 30.29 -15.10 -20.50
C GLU A 62 29.56 -15.52 -19.21
N GLN A 63 30.22 -15.42 -18.04
CA GLN A 63 29.58 -15.71 -16.75
C GLN A 63 28.62 -14.60 -16.30
N LEU A 64 28.90 -13.35 -16.67
CA LEU A 64 28.03 -12.21 -16.38
C LEU A 64 26.72 -12.29 -17.18
N LEU A 65 26.79 -12.70 -18.45
CA LEU A 65 25.61 -12.93 -19.29
C LEU A 65 24.72 -14.06 -18.75
N GLU A 66 25.29 -15.14 -18.23
CA GLU A 66 24.57 -16.23 -17.59
C GLU A 66 23.83 -15.75 -16.32
N ARG A 67 24.51 -14.98 -15.45
CA ARG A 67 23.91 -14.43 -14.22
C ARG A 67 22.81 -13.40 -14.53
N VAL A 68 22.99 -12.56 -15.53
CA VAL A 68 21.96 -11.61 -15.97
C VAL A 68 20.73 -12.34 -16.54
N ARG A 69 20.93 -13.44 -17.27
CA ARG A 69 19.81 -14.30 -17.72
C ARG A 69 19.07 -14.94 -16.56
N LEU A 70 19.77 -15.52 -15.60
CA LEU A 70 19.16 -16.14 -14.41
C LEU A 70 18.38 -15.14 -13.55
N LEU A 71 18.90 -13.91 -13.39
CA LEU A 71 18.18 -12.83 -12.71
C LEU A 71 16.94 -12.40 -13.49
N SER A 72 17.02 -12.27 -14.82
CA SER A 72 15.87 -11.93 -15.66
C SER A 72 14.78 -13.00 -15.63
N GLU A 73 15.15 -14.28 -15.53
CA GLU A 73 14.23 -15.41 -15.44
C GLU A 73 13.57 -15.51 -14.06
N SER A 74 14.33 -15.18 -13.00
CA SER A 74 13.79 -15.01 -11.64
C SER A 74 12.81 -13.83 -11.55
N GLU A 75 13.11 -12.70 -12.20
CA GLU A 75 12.21 -11.55 -12.24
C GLU A 75 10.94 -11.84 -13.06
N ALA A 76 11.08 -12.51 -14.22
CA ALA A 76 9.95 -12.90 -15.06
C ALA A 76 9.01 -13.88 -14.34
N THR A 77 9.56 -14.83 -13.58
CA THR A 77 8.77 -15.78 -12.78
C THR A 77 8.05 -15.09 -11.61
N ASP A 78 8.70 -14.13 -10.94
CA ASP A 78 8.06 -13.35 -9.88
C ASP A 78 6.97 -12.41 -10.40
N ILE A 79 7.15 -11.80 -11.57
CA ILE A 79 6.11 -10.99 -12.24
C ILE A 79 4.90 -11.87 -12.58
N ASN A 80 5.12 -13.06 -13.15
CA ASN A 80 4.04 -13.97 -13.51
C ASN A 80 3.31 -14.53 -12.26
N ARG A 81 4.04 -14.76 -11.17
CA ARG A 81 3.47 -15.12 -9.86
C ARG A 81 2.64 -13.99 -9.26
N ARG A 82 3.09 -12.73 -9.34
CA ARG A 82 2.31 -11.56 -8.90
C ARG A 82 1.08 -11.33 -9.78
N ALA A 83 1.21 -11.51 -11.08
CA ALA A 83 0.10 -11.38 -12.02
C ALA A 83 -0.98 -12.46 -11.80
N SER A 84 -0.57 -13.72 -11.56
CA SER A 84 -1.50 -14.81 -11.25
C SER A 84 -2.17 -14.65 -9.88
N LEU A 85 -1.45 -14.19 -8.85
CA LEU A 85 -2.03 -13.83 -7.55
C LEU A 85 -3.04 -12.68 -7.69
N SER A 86 -2.69 -11.61 -8.43
CA SER A 86 -3.59 -10.49 -8.70
C SER A 86 -4.85 -10.92 -9.46
N THR A 87 -4.71 -11.82 -10.43
CA THR A 87 -5.85 -12.34 -11.22
C THR A 87 -6.77 -13.21 -10.36
N ARG A 88 -6.20 -14.05 -9.49
CA ARG A 88 -6.95 -14.86 -8.52
C ARG A 88 -7.68 -13.98 -7.51
N GLU A 89 -7.01 -12.94 -7.01
CA GLU A 89 -7.57 -11.98 -6.06
C GLU A 89 -8.71 -11.17 -6.68
N LYS A 90 -8.53 -10.61 -7.89
CA LYS A 90 -9.61 -9.94 -8.66
C LYS A 90 -10.81 -10.85 -8.88
N SER A 91 -10.58 -12.12 -9.21
CA SER A 91 -11.66 -13.11 -9.39
C SER A 91 -12.45 -13.35 -8.10
N VAL A 92 -11.77 -13.35 -6.94
CA VAL A 92 -12.42 -13.49 -5.63
C VAL A 92 -13.25 -12.25 -5.30
N PHE A 93 -12.73 -11.03 -5.52
CA PHE A 93 -13.48 -9.79 -5.28
C PHE A 93 -14.74 -9.69 -6.14
N VAL A 94 -14.63 -9.99 -7.44
CA VAL A 94 -15.80 -9.98 -8.34
C VAL A 94 -16.81 -11.05 -7.93
N ARG A 95 -16.35 -12.22 -7.48
CA ARG A 95 -17.22 -13.28 -6.96
C ARG A 95 -17.92 -12.90 -5.66
N LEU A 96 -17.23 -12.20 -4.75
CA LEU A 96 -17.81 -11.67 -3.50
C LEU A 96 -18.85 -10.58 -3.78
N LEU A 97 -18.56 -9.66 -4.71
CA LEU A 97 -19.52 -8.66 -5.19
C LEU A 97 -20.75 -9.31 -5.85
N LYS A 98 -20.55 -10.36 -6.66
CA LYS A 98 -21.65 -11.12 -7.28
C LYS A 98 -22.52 -11.82 -6.24
N MET A 99 -21.94 -12.30 -5.14
CA MET A 99 -22.70 -12.83 -3.99
C MET A 99 -23.49 -11.76 -3.23
N ASN A 100 -23.18 -10.48 -3.42
CA ASN A 100 -23.90 -9.33 -2.85
C ASN A 100 -25.04 -8.79 -3.74
N SER A 101 -25.32 -9.44 -4.89
CA SER A 101 -26.45 -9.14 -5.77
C SER A 101 -27.82 -8.92 -5.12
N PRO A 102 -28.23 -9.57 -4.01
CA PRO A 102 -29.53 -9.31 -3.39
C PRO A 102 -29.67 -7.92 -2.74
N GLU A 103 -28.56 -7.23 -2.44
CA GLU A 103 -28.56 -5.90 -1.80
C GLU A 103 -28.06 -4.81 -2.77
N TRP A 104 -28.10 -5.07 -4.09
CA TRP A 104 -27.54 -4.19 -5.12
C TRP A 104 -28.12 -2.76 -5.07
N MET A 105 -29.37 -2.61 -4.65
CA MET A 105 -30.02 -1.31 -4.50
C MET A 105 -29.36 -0.46 -3.41
N PHE A 106 -29.00 -1.05 -2.26
CA PHE A 106 -28.32 -0.32 -1.18
C PHE A 106 -26.91 0.10 -1.58
N ILE A 107 -26.21 -0.76 -2.32
CA ILE A 107 -24.88 -0.47 -2.87
C ILE A 107 -24.97 0.66 -3.90
N LEU A 108 -25.97 0.62 -4.79
CA LEU A 108 -26.15 1.65 -5.81
C LEU A 108 -26.45 3.00 -5.19
N VAL A 109 -27.36 3.05 -4.21
CA VAL A 109 -27.64 4.28 -3.44
C VAL A 109 -26.37 4.77 -2.74
N GLY A 110 -25.61 3.88 -2.10
CA GLY A 110 -24.32 4.22 -1.50
C GLY A 110 -23.31 4.79 -2.50
N CYS A 111 -23.18 4.18 -3.68
CA CYS A 111 -22.29 4.67 -4.74
C CYS A 111 -22.70 6.06 -5.26
N LEU A 112 -24.00 6.33 -5.41
CA LEU A 112 -24.47 7.66 -5.79
C LEU A 112 -24.11 8.71 -4.73
N VAL A 113 -24.23 8.37 -3.44
CA VAL A 113 -23.82 9.26 -2.35
C VAL A 113 -22.30 9.45 -2.33
N CYS A 114 -21.50 8.42 -2.59
CA CYS A 114 -20.04 8.55 -2.72
C CYS A 114 -19.63 9.48 -3.87
N LEU A 115 -20.34 9.45 -5.00
CA LEU A 115 -20.09 10.37 -6.10
C LEU A 115 -20.30 11.83 -5.68
N LEU A 116 -21.41 12.12 -4.98
CA LEU A 116 -21.68 13.44 -4.40
C LEU A 116 -20.66 13.82 -3.32
N GLY A 117 -20.18 12.85 -2.54
CA GLY A 117 -19.11 13.03 -1.55
C GLY A 117 -17.81 13.55 -2.15
N GLY A 118 -17.49 13.15 -3.40
CA GLY A 118 -16.32 13.66 -4.12
C GLY A 118 -16.34 15.17 -4.39
N LEU A 119 -17.52 15.78 -4.53
CA LEU A 119 -17.68 17.23 -4.72
C LEU A 119 -17.44 18.05 -3.44
N ARG A 120 -17.46 17.40 -2.28
CA ARG A 120 -17.30 18.05 -0.96
C ARG A 120 -16.02 18.87 -0.89
N GLY A 121 -14.89 18.34 -1.38
CA GLY A 121 -13.60 19.03 -1.36
C GLY A 121 -13.61 20.33 -2.16
N PRO A 122 -13.95 20.31 -3.46
CA PRO A 122 -14.07 21.51 -4.27
C PRO A 122 -15.08 22.53 -3.75
N VAL A 123 -16.27 22.10 -3.30
CA VAL A 123 -17.29 23.02 -2.77
C VAL A 123 -16.78 23.70 -1.50
N PHE A 124 -16.12 22.96 -0.60
CA PHE A 124 -15.47 23.54 0.57
C PHE A 124 -14.42 24.57 0.18
N SER A 125 -13.59 24.28 -0.83
CA SER A 125 -12.56 25.21 -1.32
C SER A 125 -13.16 26.51 -1.87
N ILE A 126 -14.23 26.44 -2.67
CA ILE A 126 -14.92 27.62 -3.22
C ILE A 126 -15.56 28.45 -2.11
N LEU A 127 -16.23 27.81 -1.15
CA LEU A 127 -16.82 28.51 0.00
C LEU A 127 -15.75 29.21 0.84
N PHE A 128 -14.62 28.53 1.08
CA PHE A 128 -13.48 29.09 1.81
C PHE A 128 -12.84 30.28 1.06
N ALA A 129 -12.61 30.15 -0.24
CA ALA A 129 -12.10 31.24 -1.08
C ALA A 129 -13.05 32.45 -1.09
N LYS A 130 -14.36 32.23 -1.11
CA LYS A 130 -15.36 33.30 -1.02
C LYS A 130 -15.24 34.05 0.31
N ILE A 131 -15.07 33.35 1.42
CA ILE A 131 -14.86 33.99 2.73
C ILE A 131 -13.63 34.90 2.70
N ILE A 132 -12.49 34.41 2.18
CA ILE A 132 -11.26 35.21 2.07
C ILE A 132 -11.47 36.46 1.22
N ASN A 133 -12.13 36.32 0.06
CA ASN A 133 -12.39 37.44 -0.83
C ASN A 133 -13.31 38.51 -0.20
N GLU A 134 -14.31 38.09 0.58
CA GLU A 134 -15.20 39.00 1.32
C GLU A 134 -14.46 39.77 2.43
N PHE A 135 -13.40 39.18 3.02
CA PHE A 135 -12.54 39.88 3.99
C PHE A 135 -11.59 40.88 3.33
N ASN A 136 -11.17 40.64 2.09
CA ASN A 136 -10.27 41.55 1.36
C ASN A 136 -10.98 42.80 0.80
N ASP A 137 -12.31 42.78 0.67
CA ASP A 137 -13.06 43.89 0.11
C ASP A 137 -13.20 45.05 1.12
N CYS A 138 -12.61 46.22 0.84
CA CYS A 138 -12.39 47.31 1.80
C CYS A 138 -13.65 48.13 2.19
N LYS A 139 -14.85 47.72 1.74
CA LYS A 139 -16.11 48.41 2.07
C LYS A 139 -16.69 47.93 3.41
N TYR A 140 -16.18 48.50 4.50
CA TYR A 140 -16.43 48.10 5.90
C TYR A 140 -17.91 47.98 6.33
N ILE A 141 -18.85 48.70 5.72
CA ILE A 141 -20.24 48.79 6.21
C ILE A 141 -21.08 47.53 5.92
N ASP A 142 -20.73 46.72 4.90
CA ASP A 142 -21.52 45.56 4.49
C ASP A 142 -20.87 44.19 4.76
N ILE A 143 -19.60 44.16 5.17
CA ILE A 143 -18.81 42.93 5.36
C ILE A 143 -19.47 42.01 6.38
N ARG A 144 -19.92 42.56 7.53
CA ARG A 144 -20.54 41.77 8.61
C ARG A 144 -21.76 40.99 8.14
N ARG A 145 -22.60 41.58 7.28
CA ARG A 145 -23.81 40.94 6.76
C ARG A 145 -23.45 39.82 5.76
N ARG A 146 -22.51 40.07 4.86
CA ARG A 146 -22.07 39.08 3.85
C ARG A 146 -21.34 37.89 4.47
N VAL A 147 -20.49 38.13 5.47
CA VAL A 147 -19.81 37.08 6.22
C VAL A 147 -20.81 36.24 7.02
N LEU A 148 -21.81 36.86 7.68
CA LEU A 148 -22.85 36.12 8.39
C LEU A 148 -23.67 35.21 7.45
N ILE A 149 -24.06 35.70 6.28
CA ILE A 149 -24.78 34.89 5.28
C ILE A 149 -23.90 33.75 4.77
N THR A 150 -22.63 34.02 4.46
CA THR A 150 -21.69 33.01 3.95
C THR A 150 -21.37 31.94 4.99
N SER A 151 -21.23 32.34 6.26
CA SER A 151 -21.09 31.41 7.40
C SER A 151 -22.34 30.54 7.57
N GLY A 152 -23.54 31.11 7.40
CA GLY A 152 -24.79 30.36 7.40
C GLY A 152 -24.85 29.29 6.30
N VAL A 153 -24.44 29.64 5.06
CA VAL A 153 -24.34 28.68 3.95
C VAL A 153 -23.33 27.57 4.24
N PHE A 154 -22.20 27.91 4.86
CA PHE A 154 -21.18 26.94 5.25
C PHE A 154 -21.70 25.94 6.31
N LEU A 155 -22.49 26.42 7.27
CA LEU A 155 -23.12 25.57 8.28
C LEU A 155 -24.16 24.62 7.65
N LEU A 156 -25.00 25.13 6.75
CA LEU A 156 -25.97 24.29 6.02
C LEU A 156 -25.28 23.24 5.13
N PHE A 157 -24.18 23.62 4.47
CA PHE A 157 -23.34 22.69 3.73
C PHE A 157 -22.81 21.58 4.66
N GLY A 158 -22.21 21.93 5.80
CA GLY A 158 -21.74 20.93 6.77
C GLY A 158 -22.86 19.99 7.26
N ALA A 159 -24.03 20.53 7.58
CA ALA A 159 -25.17 19.74 8.03
C ALA A 159 -25.70 18.77 6.96
N THR A 160 -25.85 19.23 5.71
CA THR A 160 -26.30 18.37 4.60
C THR A 160 -25.32 17.25 4.31
N PHE A 161 -24.02 17.53 4.27
CA PHE A 161 -23.00 16.51 4.05
C PHE A 161 -22.85 15.54 5.23
N LEU A 162 -23.04 16.00 6.47
CA LEU A 162 -23.08 15.13 7.64
C LEU A 162 -24.20 14.09 7.51
N ILE A 163 -25.40 14.54 7.14
CA ILE A 163 -26.56 13.66 6.93
C ILE A 163 -26.30 12.66 5.81
N LEU A 164 -25.83 13.13 4.65
CA LEU A 164 -25.52 12.25 3.50
C LEU A 164 -24.46 11.21 3.86
N HIS A 165 -23.38 11.62 4.52
CA HIS A 165 -22.31 10.72 4.92
C HIS A 165 -22.79 9.70 5.97
N PHE A 166 -23.64 10.09 6.90
CA PHE A 166 -24.27 9.15 7.83
C PHE A 166 -25.06 8.06 7.09
N PHE A 167 -25.89 8.44 6.11
CA PHE A 167 -26.63 7.46 5.30
C PHE A 167 -25.72 6.58 4.43
N GLN A 168 -24.61 7.12 3.89
CA GLN A 168 -23.60 6.35 3.18
C GLN A 168 -23.01 5.25 4.09
N PHE A 169 -22.57 5.60 5.30
CA PHE A 169 -22.01 4.62 6.24
C PHE A 169 -23.03 3.59 6.71
N LEU A 170 -24.29 4.00 6.93
CA LEU A 170 -25.35 3.06 7.29
C LEU A 170 -25.68 2.06 6.18
N THR A 171 -25.81 2.53 4.94
CA THR A 171 -26.17 1.67 3.81
C THR A 171 -25.08 0.64 3.51
N PHE A 172 -23.81 1.07 3.43
CA PHE A 172 -22.69 0.13 3.26
C PHE A 172 -22.49 -0.77 4.49
N GLY A 173 -22.68 -0.26 5.70
CA GLY A 173 -22.60 -1.05 6.93
C GLY A 173 -23.63 -2.18 6.98
N ILE A 174 -24.90 -1.88 6.66
CA ILE A 174 -25.98 -2.89 6.61
C ILE A 174 -25.73 -3.90 5.48
N ALA A 175 -25.34 -3.42 4.28
CA ALA A 175 -25.03 -4.30 3.15
C ALA A 175 -23.86 -5.25 3.48
N GLY A 176 -22.80 -4.75 4.11
CA GLY A 176 -21.66 -5.54 4.57
C GLY A 176 -22.05 -6.59 5.61
N ALA A 177 -22.83 -6.20 6.63
CA ALA A 177 -23.29 -7.11 7.67
C ALA A 177 -24.15 -8.26 7.12
N LYS A 178 -25.07 -7.96 6.20
CA LYS A 178 -25.91 -8.98 5.55
C LYS A 178 -25.11 -9.92 4.65
N LEU A 179 -24.13 -9.40 3.89
CA LEU A 179 -23.25 -10.23 3.07
C LEU A 179 -22.47 -11.22 3.94
N VAL A 180 -21.89 -10.72 5.03
CA VAL A 180 -21.09 -11.53 5.96
C VAL A 180 -21.93 -12.60 6.65
N SER A 181 -23.15 -12.26 7.07
CA SER A 181 -24.10 -13.23 7.62
C SER A 181 -24.35 -14.39 6.64
N ARG A 182 -24.61 -14.08 5.36
CA ARG A 182 -24.81 -15.10 4.31
C ARG A 182 -23.56 -15.95 4.07
N ILE A 183 -22.38 -15.33 4.02
CA ILE A 183 -21.11 -16.03 3.84
C ILE A 183 -20.87 -16.99 5.00
N ARG A 184 -21.09 -16.55 6.25
CA ARG A 184 -20.93 -17.40 7.45
C ARG A 184 -21.88 -18.60 7.42
N SER A 185 -23.16 -18.40 7.11
CA SER A 185 -24.13 -19.51 7.01
C SER A 185 -23.77 -20.51 5.92
N LYS A 186 -23.34 -20.04 4.73
CA LYS A 186 -22.91 -20.93 3.64
C LYS A 186 -21.62 -21.67 3.97
N ALA A 187 -20.62 -20.98 4.50
CA ALA A 187 -19.36 -21.59 4.89
C ALA A 187 -19.58 -22.66 5.97
N PHE A 188 -20.39 -22.37 6.99
CA PHE A 188 -20.75 -23.33 8.02
C PHE A 188 -21.48 -24.55 7.44
N SER A 189 -22.44 -24.34 6.53
CA SER A 189 -23.14 -25.44 5.84
C SER A 189 -22.19 -26.32 5.01
N CYS A 190 -21.16 -25.73 4.40
CA CYS A 190 -20.14 -26.47 3.67
C CYS A 190 -19.25 -27.28 4.61
N PHE A 191 -18.82 -26.70 5.74
CA PHE A 191 -18.02 -27.43 6.73
C PHE A 191 -18.78 -28.65 7.28
N LEU A 192 -20.09 -28.54 7.53
CA LEU A 192 -20.90 -29.69 7.98
C LEU A 192 -21.07 -30.82 6.94
N ARG A 193 -20.80 -30.55 5.66
CA ARG A 193 -20.89 -31.54 4.57
C ARG A 193 -19.54 -32.21 4.29
N GLN A 194 -18.49 -31.81 4.98
CA GLN A 194 -17.15 -32.31 4.77
C GLN A 194 -16.95 -33.69 5.44
N GLU A 195 -16.11 -34.52 4.84
CA GLU A 195 -15.77 -35.85 5.38
C GLU A 195 -15.00 -35.79 6.71
N VAL A 196 -15.10 -36.85 7.52
CA VAL A 196 -14.45 -36.92 8.84
C VAL A 196 -12.92 -36.78 8.73
N ALA A 197 -12.32 -37.35 7.69
CA ALA A 197 -10.87 -37.25 7.42
C ALA A 197 -10.36 -35.81 7.24
N TYR A 198 -11.23 -34.86 6.90
CA TYR A 198 -10.85 -33.45 6.85
C TYR A 198 -10.58 -32.87 8.24
N PHE A 199 -11.37 -33.29 9.23
CA PHE A 199 -11.27 -32.84 10.62
C PHE A 199 -10.17 -33.55 11.40
N ASP A 200 -9.66 -34.68 10.89
CA ASP A 200 -8.52 -35.40 11.48
C ASP A 200 -7.18 -34.67 11.29
N ARG A 201 -7.10 -33.69 10.37
CA ARG A 201 -5.89 -32.90 10.16
C ARG A 201 -5.69 -31.91 11.31
N PRO A 202 -4.47 -31.79 11.87
CA PRO A 202 -4.21 -30.87 12.99
C PRO A 202 -4.46 -29.39 12.61
N GLU A 203 -4.32 -29.03 11.34
CA GLU A 203 -4.65 -27.68 10.85
C GLU A 203 -6.15 -27.35 10.92
N ASN A 204 -7.01 -28.37 10.83
CA ASN A 204 -8.47 -28.25 10.72
C ASN A 204 -9.18 -28.56 12.03
N SER A 205 -8.53 -28.35 13.17
CA SER A 205 -9.19 -28.45 14.48
C SER A 205 -10.44 -27.56 14.53
N SER A 206 -11.44 -27.98 15.29
CA SER A 206 -12.70 -27.24 15.44
C SER A 206 -12.49 -25.78 15.89
N GLY A 207 -11.50 -25.55 16.75
CA GLY A 207 -11.07 -24.21 17.18
C GLY A 207 -10.42 -23.40 16.05
N ALA A 208 -9.53 -24.01 15.26
CA ALA A 208 -8.88 -23.35 14.12
C ALA A 208 -9.89 -22.94 13.04
N ILE A 209 -10.84 -23.81 12.69
CA ILE A 209 -11.91 -23.50 11.71
C ILE A 209 -12.80 -22.37 12.22
N CYS A 210 -13.20 -22.39 13.50
CA CYS A 210 -14.03 -21.34 14.09
C CYS A 210 -13.31 -19.98 14.08
N ASN A 211 -12.02 -19.97 14.42
CA ASN A 211 -11.18 -18.77 14.38
C ASN A 211 -11.03 -18.25 12.95
N GLN A 212 -10.72 -19.14 12.00
CA GLN A 212 -10.57 -18.77 10.59
C GLN A 212 -11.88 -18.23 10.01
N LEU A 213 -13.02 -18.87 10.31
CA LEU A 213 -14.33 -18.41 9.84
C LEU A 213 -14.70 -17.05 10.42
N SER A 214 -14.44 -16.80 11.70
CA SER A 214 -14.75 -15.53 12.36
C SER A 214 -13.83 -14.41 11.90
N SER A 215 -12.52 -14.67 11.83
CA SER A 215 -11.50 -13.72 11.38
C SER A 215 -11.69 -13.34 9.92
N ASN A 216 -11.79 -14.31 9.01
CA ASN A 216 -11.97 -14.03 7.58
C ASN A 216 -13.31 -13.32 7.31
N ALA A 217 -14.37 -13.65 8.04
CA ALA A 217 -15.65 -12.96 7.94
C ALA A 217 -15.56 -11.49 8.38
N ALA A 218 -14.83 -11.20 9.47
CA ALA A 218 -14.63 -9.83 9.95
C ALA A 218 -13.82 -8.99 8.95
N VAL A 219 -12.77 -9.56 8.36
CA VAL A 219 -11.98 -8.90 7.30
C VAL A 219 -12.87 -8.57 6.10
N ILE A 220 -13.68 -9.52 5.63
CA ILE A 220 -14.60 -9.29 4.51
C ILE A 220 -15.65 -8.21 4.86
N GLN A 221 -16.15 -8.20 6.10
CA GLN A 221 -17.10 -7.18 6.56
C GLN A 221 -16.51 -5.79 6.52
N ASP A 222 -15.30 -5.61 7.02
CA ASP A 222 -14.63 -4.31 7.01
C ASP A 222 -14.32 -3.86 5.58
N MET A 223 -13.84 -4.77 4.74
CA MET A 223 -13.56 -4.46 3.33
C MET A 223 -14.82 -3.99 2.58
N VAL A 224 -15.93 -4.71 2.69
CA VAL A 224 -17.15 -4.41 1.94
C VAL A 224 -17.98 -3.30 2.59
N GLY A 225 -18.01 -3.25 3.93
CA GLY A 225 -18.91 -2.38 4.68
C GLY A 225 -18.39 -0.97 4.96
N SER A 226 -17.08 -0.75 4.98
CA SER A 226 -16.49 0.57 5.23
C SER A 226 -15.51 0.98 4.12
N ARG A 227 -14.57 0.09 3.76
CA ARG A 227 -13.46 0.45 2.86
C ARG A 227 -13.90 0.68 1.42
N LEU A 228 -14.82 -0.13 0.88
CA LEU A 228 -15.31 0.07 -0.48
C LEU A 228 -15.93 1.46 -0.69
N GLY A 229 -16.69 1.96 0.29
CA GLY A 229 -17.27 3.30 0.24
C GLY A 229 -16.20 4.39 0.23
N VAL A 230 -15.21 4.29 1.13
CA VAL A 230 -14.09 5.24 1.21
C VAL A 230 -13.23 5.23 -0.07
N ILE A 231 -12.97 4.06 -0.64
CA ILE A 231 -12.24 3.93 -1.91
C ILE A 231 -13.02 4.61 -3.04
N CYS A 232 -14.32 4.35 -3.17
CA CYS A 232 -15.16 4.98 -4.19
C CYS A 232 -15.21 6.50 -4.02
N GLU A 233 -15.36 7.00 -2.80
CA GLU A 233 -15.35 8.44 -2.51
C GLU A 233 -14.00 9.06 -2.84
N THR A 234 -12.89 8.41 -2.48
CA THR A 234 -11.54 8.93 -2.75
C THR A 234 -11.25 8.96 -4.25
N LEU A 235 -11.67 7.94 -5.01
CA LEU A 235 -11.58 7.94 -6.47
C LEU A 235 -12.42 9.06 -7.08
N SER A 236 -13.65 9.25 -6.61
CA SER A 236 -14.53 10.33 -7.06
C SER A 236 -13.90 11.70 -6.79
N MET A 237 -13.39 11.92 -5.57
CA MET A 237 -12.74 13.16 -5.17
C MET A 237 -11.49 13.44 -6.02
N SER A 238 -10.67 12.42 -6.25
CA SER A 238 -9.48 12.53 -7.09
C SER A 238 -9.87 12.87 -8.54
N ALA A 239 -10.84 12.16 -9.12
CA ALA A 239 -11.30 12.41 -10.48
C ALA A 239 -11.86 13.84 -10.65
N ILE A 240 -12.75 14.26 -9.76
CA ILE A 240 -13.34 15.60 -9.76
C ILE A 240 -12.25 16.67 -9.58
N GLY A 241 -11.30 16.45 -8.67
CA GLY A 241 -10.19 17.38 -8.42
C GLY A 241 -9.33 17.60 -9.67
N VAL A 242 -8.97 16.51 -10.35
CA VAL A 242 -8.21 16.58 -11.61
C VAL A 242 -9.01 17.28 -12.71
N LEU A 243 -10.29 16.94 -12.87
CA LEU A 243 -11.16 17.57 -13.87
C LEU A 243 -11.30 19.08 -13.64
N LEU A 244 -11.54 19.51 -12.41
CA LEU A 244 -11.64 20.93 -12.08
C LEU A 244 -10.29 21.65 -12.24
N GLY A 245 -9.17 21.01 -11.89
CA GLY A 245 -7.84 21.56 -12.11
C GLY A 245 -7.58 21.88 -13.58
N PHE A 246 -7.82 20.91 -14.47
CA PHE A 246 -7.67 21.11 -15.91
C PHE A 246 -8.63 22.16 -16.48
N PHE A 247 -9.86 22.21 -15.98
CA PHE A 247 -10.86 23.17 -16.45
C PHE A 247 -10.51 24.62 -16.11
N TYR A 248 -10.03 24.90 -14.89
CA TYR A 248 -9.69 26.27 -14.48
C TYR A 248 -8.32 26.71 -14.99
N ASN A 249 -7.27 25.90 -14.79
CA ASN A 249 -5.91 26.26 -15.16
C ASN A 249 -5.11 24.99 -15.51
N TRP A 250 -5.15 24.62 -16.79
CA TRP A 250 -4.41 23.45 -17.29
C TRP A 250 -2.89 23.57 -17.10
N GLN A 251 -2.32 24.78 -17.19
CA GLN A 251 -0.88 25.01 -17.02
C GLN A 251 -0.41 24.73 -15.58
N LEU A 252 -1.10 25.27 -14.57
CA LEU A 252 -0.77 25.03 -13.15
C LEU A 252 -0.96 23.55 -12.78
N THR A 253 -1.98 22.90 -13.34
CA THR A 253 -2.24 21.48 -13.11
C THR A 253 -1.10 20.62 -13.63
N ILE A 254 -0.63 20.86 -14.86
CA ILE A 254 0.53 20.13 -15.42
C ILE A 254 1.76 20.28 -14.52
N ILE A 255 2.05 21.48 -14.03
CA ILE A 255 3.20 21.72 -13.13
C ILE A 255 3.11 20.85 -11.86
N ILE A 256 1.92 20.70 -11.27
CA ILE A 256 1.71 19.87 -10.08
C ILE A 256 1.90 18.37 -10.39
N PHE A 257 1.61 17.92 -11.61
CA PHE A 257 1.77 16.52 -12.03
C PHE A 257 3.22 16.13 -12.35
N ILE A 258 4.08 17.09 -12.72
CA ILE A 258 5.49 16.84 -13.04
C ILE A 258 6.24 16.04 -11.95
N PRO A 259 6.22 16.41 -10.66
CA PRO A 259 6.91 15.63 -9.62
C PRO A 259 6.35 14.22 -9.45
N PHE A 260 5.06 13.99 -9.71
CA PHE A 260 4.46 12.66 -9.66
C PHE A 260 4.97 11.76 -10.79
N VAL A 261 5.22 12.32 -11.98
CA VAL A 261 5.80 11.60 -13.12
C VAL A 261 7.30 11.36 -12.93
N ILE A 262 8.03 12.27 -12.29
CA ILE A 262 9.48 12.12 -12.06
C ILE A 262 9.79 11.05 -11.00
N LEU A 263 8.90 10.85 -10.03
CA LEU A 263 9.08 9.91 -8.94
C LEU A 263 8.65 8.47 -9.28
N LEU A 264 7.97 8.28 -10.40
CA LEU A 264 7.41 7.01 -10.87
C LEU A 264 8.33 6.36 -11.91
#